data_AF-A0A3D1WEE1-F1
#
_entry.id   AF-A0A3D1WEE1-F1
#
_cell.length_a   1.000
_cell.length_b   1.000
_cell.length_c   1.000
_cell.angle_alpha   90.00
_cell.angle_beta   90.00
_cell.angle_gamma   90.00
#
_symmetry.space_group_name_H-M   'P 1'
#
loop_
_entity.id
_entity.type
_entity.pdbx_description
1 polymer ?
#
loop_
_entity_poly.entity_id
_entity_poly.type
_entity_poly.pdbx_seq_one_letter_code
_entity_poly.pdbx_strand_id
1 'polypeptide(L)'
;MKKIQQGFTLIELMIVVAIIGILAAVAIPAYQDYTAKAQGSEIYSLLSGLKTPYVELAGATGAQNACDMTKFPASVTVGKSVAGITMSWVNVPNTTTATFGCKITGTFKATGVNSKLISKVVDYWYNPGTGVWLCGTNLDTEIKQASCMGSLTAPA
;
A
#
# COMPACT_ATOMS: atom_id res chain seq x y z
N MET A 1 -4.78 64.56 2.58
CA MET A 1 -3.44 63.94 2.81
C MET A 1 -3.40 62.64 2.02
N LYS A 2 -2.51 62.54 1.03
CA LYS A 2 -2.39 61.34 0.17
C LYS A 2 -1.58 60.31 0.97
N LYS A 3 -2.20 59.19 1.38
CA LYS A 3 -1.44 58.09 2.01
C LYS A 3 -0.39 57.61 1.01
N ILE A 4 0.88 57.70 1.36
CA ILE A 4 1.97 57.11 0.60
C ILE A 4 1.82 55.59 0.76
N GLN A 5 1.56 54.90 -0.35
CA GLN A 5 1.45 53.45 -0.37
C GLN A 5 2.85 52.88 -0.15
N GLN A 6 3.10 52.35 1.05
CA GLN A 6 4.33 51.63 1.36
C GLN A 6 4.29 50.29 0.62
N GLY A 7 5.04 50.21 -0.48
CA GLY A 7 5.23 48.97 -1.23
C GLY A 7 6.21 48.05 -0.51
N PHE A 8 6.08 46.75 -0.77
CA PHE A 8 7.02 45.72 -0.34
C PHE A 8 8.34 45.86 -1.12
N THR A 9 9.49 45.78 -0.45
CA THR A 9 10.79 45.93 -1.13
C THR A 9 11.18 44.65 -1.87
N LEU A 10 11.95 44.78 -2.94
CA LEU A 10 12.47 43.62 -3.68
C LEU A 10 13.36 42.73 -2.81
N ILE A 11 14.11 43.34 -1.87
CA ILE A 11 14.96 42.58 -0.96
C ILE A 11 14.17 41.78 0.07
N GLU A 12 13.06 42.34 0.61
CA GLU A 12 12.15 41.58 1.47
C GLU A 12 11.53 40.39 0.73
N LEU A 13 11.16 40.59 -0.54
CA LEU A 13 10.60 39.51 -1.36
C LEU A 13 11.61 38.40 -1.64
N MET A 14 12.85 38.75 -1.95
CA MET A 14 13.91 37.77 -2.18
C MET A 14 14.21 36.92 -0.92
N ILE A 15 14.25 37.54 0.27
CA ILE A 15 14.48 36.82 1.52
C ILE A 15 13.32 35.88 1.83
N VAL A 16 12.07 36.33 1.65
CA VAL A 16 10.89 35.48 1.88
C VAL A 16 10.89 34.26 0.97
N VAL A 17 11.18 34.43 -0.33
CA VAL A 17 11.26 33.32 -1.27
C VAL A 17 12.38 32.34 -0.90
N ALA A 18 13.53 32.84 -0.45
CA ALA A 18 14.64 31.99 0.00
C ALA A 18 14.25 31.12 1.21
N ILE A 19 13.58 31.69 2.22
CA ILE A 19 13.13 30.96 3.40
C ILE A 19 12.08 29.91 3.02
N ILE A 20 11.10 30.28 2.19
CA ILE A 20 10.08 29.33 1.70
C ILE A 20 10.72 28.20 0.91
N GLY A 21 11.76 28.48 0.11
CA GLY A 21 12.50 27.46 -0.64
C GLY A 21 13.15 26.41 0.26
N ILE A 22 13.80 26.83 1.36
CA ILE A 22 14.41 25.91 2.33
C ILE A 22 13.34 25.05 3.03
N LEU A 23 12.24 25.67 3.46
CA LEU A 23 11.15 24.94 4.12
C LEU A 23 10.50 23.93 3.17
N ALA A 24 10.28 24.32 1.91
CA ALA A 24 9.68 23.46 0.89
C ALA A 24 10.53 22.22 0.60
N ALA A 25 11.86 22.33 0.61
CA ALA A 25 12.77 21.21 0.38
C ALA A 25 12.58 20.07 1.40
N VAL A 26 12.22 20.39 2.64
CA VAL A 26 11.96 19.39 3.69
C VAL A 26 10.48 19.01 3.75
N ALA A 27 9.58 19.98 3.59
CA ALA A 27 8.15 19.77 3.73
C ALA A 27 7.53 18.95 2.58
N ILE A 28 7.99 19.16 1.34
CA ILE A 28 7.42 18.47 0.17
C ILE A 28 7.65 16.95 0.25
N PRO A 29 8.87 16.43 0.48
CA PRO A 29 9.09 14.99 0.62
C PRO A 29 8.28 14.38 1.77
N ALA A 30 8.24 15.05 2.93
CA ALA A 30 7.47 14.58 4.08
C ALA A 30 5.96 14.54 3.81
N TYR A 31 5.43 15.53 3.11
CA TYR A 31 4.02 15.55 2.69
C TYR A 31 3.71 14.44 1.67
N GLN A 32 4.64 14.13 0.76
CA GLN A 32 4.50 13.00 -0.15
C GLN A 32 4.43 11.67 0.62
N ASP A 33 5.24 11.47 1.66
CA ASP A 33 5.17 10.27 2.50
C ASP A 33 3.85 10.15 3.26
N TYR A 34 3.37 11.27 3.81
CA TYR A 34 2.09 11.29 4.53
C TYR A 34 0.91 10.93 3.61
N THR A 35 0.85 11.56 2.44
CA THR A 35 -0.21 11.28 1.45
C THR A 35 -0.12 9.86 0.89
N ALA A 36 1.10 9.35 0.67
CA ALA A 36 1.32 7.96 0.28
C ALA A 36 0.84 6.97 1.36
N LYS A 37 1.12 7.23 2.65
CA LYS A 37 0.61 6.39 3.75
C LYS A 37 -0.91 6.41 3.85
N ALA A 38 -1.51 7.58 3.71
CA ALA A 38 -2.96 7.75 3.78
C ALA A 38 -3.65 6.95 2.66
N GLN A 39 -3.20 7.11 1.42
CA GLN A 39 -3.69 6.34 0.27
C GLN A 39 -3.35 4.85 0.39
N GLY A 40 -2.16 4.53 0.90
CA GLY A 40 -1.66 3.18 1.13
C GLY A 40 -2.55 2.38 2.08
N SER A 41 -3.13 3.02 3.10
CA SER A 41 -3.96 2.35 4.11
C SER A 41 -5.18 1.62 3.53
N GLU A 42 -5.72 2.10 2.40
CA GLU A 42 -6.87 1.48 1.74
C GLU A 42 -6.60 0.04 1.33
N ILE A 43 -5.42 -0.25 0.76
CA ILE A 43 -5.10 -1.60 0.27
C ILE A 43 -5.08 -2.61 1.40
N TYR A 44 -4.57 -2.22 2.56
CA TYR A 44 -4.52 -3.07 3.75
C TYR A 44 -5.94 -3.33 4.28
N SER A 45 -6.83 -2.33 4.22
CA SER A 45 -8.23 -2.50 4.61
C SER A 45 -8.96 -3.47 3.66
N LEU A 46 -8.77 -3.33 2.34
CA LEU A 46 -9.39 -4.21 1.36
C LEU A 46 -8.87 -5.65 1.49
N LEU A 47 -7.55 -5.82 1.57
CA LEU A 47 -6.92 -7.13 1.69
C LEU A 47 -7.24 -7.81 3.03
N SER A 48 -7.32 -7.06 4.13
CA SER A 48 -7.69 -7.63 5.44
C SER A 48 -9.16 -8.06 5.48
N GLY A 49 -10.04 -7.34 4.77
CA GLY A 49 -11.44 -7.73 4.60
C GLY A 49 -11.64 -9.08 3.91
N LEU A 50 -10.66 -9.53 3.11
CA LEU A 50 -10.70 -10.84 2.44
C LEU A 50 -10.23 -12.00 3.32
N LYS A 51 -9.58 -11.75 4.46
CA LYS A 51 -8.99 -12.82 5.29
C LYS A 51 -10.04 -13.76 5.87
N THR A 52 -11.04 -13.21 6.55
CA THR A 52 -12.13 -13.98 7.18
C THR A 52 -12.95 -14.77 6.16
N PRO A 53 -13.50 -14.17 5.07
CA PRO A 53 -14.30 -14.92 4.11
C PRO A 53 -13.47 -15.95 3.36
N TYR A 54 -12.17 -15.71 3.14
CA TYR A 54 -11.28 -16.72 2.58
C TYR A 54 -11.14 -17.93 3.51
N VAL A 55 -10.90 -17.74 4.80
CA VAL A 55 -10.75 -18.86 5.75
C VAL A 55 -12.05 -19.65 5.88
N GLU A 56 -13.20 -18.98 5.85
CA GLU A 56 -14.52 -19.64 5.84
C GLU A 56 -14.70 -20.54 4.61
N LEU A 57 -14.45 -19.99 3.41
CA LEU A 57 -14.55 -20.75 2.17
C LEU A 57 -13.50 -21.87 2.07
N ALA A 58 -12.30 -21.64 2.61
CA ALA A 58 -11.24 -22.62 2.70
C ALA A 58 -11.64 -23.80 3.61
N GLY A 59 -12.36 -23.53 4.70
CA GLY A 59 -12.93 -24.57 5.57
C GLY A 59 -14.01 -25.40 4.88
N ALA A 60 -14.82 -24.78 4.02
CA ALA A 60 -15.90 -25.46 3.31
C ALA A 60 -15.44 -26.24 2.07
N THR A 61 -14.43 -25.74 1.35
CA THR A 61 -14.07 -26.24 0.00
C THR A 61 -12.59 -26.62 -0.17
N GLY A 62 -11.78 -26.44 0.87
CA GLY A 62 -10.33 -26.59 0.83
C GLY A 62 -9.60 -25.28 0.47
N ALA A 63 -8.43 -25.08 1.09
CA ALA A 63 -7.67 -23.83 0.99
C ALA A 63 -7.23 -23.45 -0.43
N GLN A 64 -6.93 -24.44 -1.28
CA GLN A 64 -6.53 -24.19 -2.67
C GLN A 64 -7.72 -23.74 -3.51
N ASN A 65 -8.88 -24.39 -3.38
CA ASN A 65 -10.08 -24.03 -4.15
C ASN A 65 -10.66 -22.67 -3.73
N ALA A 66 -10.50 -22.31 -2.45
CA ALA A 66 -10.86 -20.97 -1.96
C ALA A 66 -9.92 -19.86 -2.48
N CYS A 67 -8.76 -20.21 -3.03
CA CYS A 67 -7.76 -19.24 -3.51
C CYS A 67 -8.07 -18.77 -4.93
N ASP A 68 -9.25 -18.19 -5.11
CA ASP A 68 -9.74 -17.74 -6.40
C ASP A 68 -10.61 -16.49 -6.19
N MET A 69 -10.19 -15.38 -6.81
CA MET A 69 -10.88 -14.09 -6.67
C MET A 69 -12.32 -14.14 -7.23
N THR A 70 -12.63 -15.07 -8.14
CA THR A 70 -14.00 -15.22 -8.69
C THR A 70 -15.01 -15.70 -7.64
N LYS A 71 -14.55 -16.19 -6.49
CA LYS A 71 -15.38 -16.62 -5.36
C LYS A 71 -15.78 -15.46 -4.43
N PHE A 72 -15.25 -14.27 -4.67
CA PHE A 72 -15.49 -13.08 -3.85
C PHE A 72 -16.16 -11.98 -4.69
N PRO A 73 -16.93 -11.07 -4.07
CA PRO A 73 -17.65 -10.06 -4.82
C PRO A 73 -16.70 -9.06 -5.50
N ALA A 74 -17.00 -8.66 -6.74
CA ALA A 74 -16.16 -7.73 -7.49
C ALA A 74 -16.01 -6.33 -6.84
N SER A 75 -16.83 -6.01 -5.85
CA SER A 75 -16.75 -4.75 -5.10
C SER A 75 -15.50 -4.64 -4.23
N VAL A 76 -14.85 -5.75 -3.87
CA VAL A 76 -13.58 -5.74 -3.11
C VAL A 76 -12.34 -5.69 -3.99
N THR A 77 -12.47 -5.88 -5.31
CA THR A 77 -11.32 -5.93 -6.23
C THR A 77 -10.70 -4.57 -6.56
N VAL A 78 -11.40 -3.46 -6.34
CA VAL A 78 -10.92 -2.11 -6.71
C VAL A 78 -11.22 -1.08 -5.62
N GLY A 79 -10.38 -0.06 -5.54
CA GLY A 79 -10.53 1.05 -4.61
C GLY A 79 -10.20 2.40 -5.24
N LYS A 80 -10.14 3.46 -4.43
CA LYS A 80 -9.71 4.78 -4.86
C LYS A 80 -8.25 4.77 -5.29
N SER A 81 -7.38 4.14 -4.52
CA SER A 81 -5.94 4.01 -4.76
C SER A 81 -5.52 2.61 -5.24
N VAL A 82 -6.42 1.62 -5.15
CA VAL A 82 -6.17 0.22 -5.53
C VAL A 82 -6.73 -0.07 -6.92
N ALA A 83 -5.91 -0.61 -7.81
CA ALA A 83 -6.26 -0.96 -9.19
C ALA A 83 -6.92 -2.33 -9.33
N GLY A 84 -6.53 -3.27 -8.47
CA GLY A 84 -6.91 -4.67 -8.61
C GLY A 84 -6.47 -5.47 -7.40
N ILE A 85 -7.19 -6.55 -7.13
CA ILE A 85 -6.76 -7.62 -6.22
C ILE A 85 -6.79 -8.94 -6.98
N THR A 86 -5.74 -9.73 -6.85
CA THR A 86 -5.64 -11.06 -7.45
C THR A 86 -5.31 -12.10 -6.39
N MET A 87 -5.66 -13.36 -6.68
CA MET A 87 -5.33 -14.51 -5.84
C MET A 87 -4.53 -15.52 -6.66
N SER A 88 -3.53 -16.14 -6.04
CA SER A 88 -2.75 -17.20 -6.66
C SER A 88 -2.30 -18.21 -5.62
N TRP A 89 -2.42 -19.49 -5.94
CA TRP A 89 -1.89 -20.59 -5.14
C TRP A 89 -0.39 -20.73 -5.37
N VAL A 90 0.43 -20.44 -4.37
CA VAL A 90 1.90 -20.38 -4.50
C VAL A 90 2.59 -20.83 -3.22
N ASN A 91 3.91 -21.00 -3.27
CA ASN A 91 4.71 -21.22 -2.07
C ASN A 91 4.57 -20.05 -1.10
N VAL A 92 4.29 -20.37 0.16
CA VAL A 92 4.29 -19.43 1.27
C VAL A 92 5.75 -19.02 1.56
N PRO A 93 6.05 -17.71 1.69
CA PRO A 93 7.35 -17.22 2.13
C PRO A 93 7.81 -17.78 3.47
N ASN A 94 9.14 -17.82 3.67
CA ASN A 94 9.77 -18.13 4.96
C ASN A 94 9.38 -19.51 5.55
N THR A 95 9.28 -20.53 4.70
CA THR A 95 9.11 -21.93 5.12
C THR A 95 10.30 -22.77 4.66
N THR A 96 10.86 -23.59 5.56
CA THR A 96 11.99 -24.48 5.26
C THR A 96 11.61 -25.67 4.36
N THR A 97 10.31 -25.93 4.23
CA THR A 97 9.74 -26.96 3.35
C THR A 97 8.71 -26.29 2.46
N ALA A 98 8.61 -26.73 1.19
CA ALA A 98 7.65 -26.20 0.24
C ALA A 98 6.22 -26.34 0.78
N THR A 99 5.70 -25.24 1.32
CA THR A 99 4.35 -25.13 1.86
C THR A 99 3.57 -24.24 0.93
N PHE A 100 2.51 -24.76 0.32
CA PHE A 100 1.66 -23.98 -0.55
C PHE A 100 0.54 -23.29 0.23
N GLY A 101 0.18 -22.10 -0.20
CA GLY A 101 -0.81 -21.27 0.42
C GLY A 101 -1.40 -20.27 -0.56
N CYS A 102 -2.42 -19.54 -0.11
CA CYS A 102 -3.05 -18.54 -0.95
C CYS A 102 -2.34 -17.20 -0.82
N LYS A 103 -1.81 -16.69 -1.93
CA LYS A 103 -1.32 -15.33 -2.03
C LYS A 103 -2.43 -14.42 -2.54
N ILE A 104 -2.75 -13.38 -1.78
CA ILE A 104 -3.66 -12.31 -2.17
C ILE A 104 -2.81 -11.07 -2.45
N THR A 105 -2.78 -10.63 -3.70
CA THR A 105 -1.99 -9.48 -4.16
C THR A 105 -2.92 -8.30 -4.43
N GLY A 106 -2.73 -7.22 -3.68
CA GLY A 106 -3.31 -5.92 -4.01
C GLY A 106 -2.31 -5.08 -4.80
N THR A 107 -2.76 -4.46 -5.89
CA THR A 107 -1.95 -3.59 -6.73
C THR A 107 -2.45 -2.15 -6.68
N PHE A 108 -1.56 -1.19 -6.45
CA PHE A 108 -1.90 0.24 -6.52
C PHE A 108 -2.12 0.70 -7.97
N LYS A 109 -2.89 1.78 -8.16
CA LYS A 109 -3.10 2.39 -9.48
C LYS A 109 -1.81 2.96 -10.06
N ALA A 110 -1.73 2.97 -11.39
CA ALA A 110 -0.63 3.57 -12.11
C ALA A 110 -0.75 5.11 -12.20
N THR A 111 -1.96 5.65 -12.02
CA THR A 111 -2.25 7.08 -12.09
C THR A 111 -3.26 7.48 -11.01
N GLY A 112 -3.34 8.77 -10.69
CA GLY A 112 -4.27 9.29 -9.68
C GLY A 112 -3.91 8.90 -8.23
N VAL A 113 -2.69 8.40 -8.01
CA VAL A 113 -2.12 8.10 -6.69
C VAL A 113 -0.79 8.83 -6.52
N ASN A 114 -0.32 8.90 -5.28
CA ASN A 114 1.01 9.41 -4.97
C ASN A 114 2.08 8.62 -5.74
N SER A 115 3.10 9.32 -6.26
CA SER A 115 4.16 8.73 -7.08
C SER A 115 4.91 7.58 -6.40
N LYS A 116 5.00 7.60 -5.06
CA LYS A 116 5.63 6.53 -4.27
C LYS A 116 4.81 5.23 -4.23
N LEU A 117 3.54 5.26 -4.67
CA LEU A 117 2.65 4.09 -4.71
C LEU A 117 2.51 3.48 -6.11
N ILE A 118 2.93 4.19 -7.16
CA ILE A 118 2.72 3.75 -8.55
C ILE A 118 3.37 2.38 -8.78
N SER A 119 2.57 1.42 -9.27
CA SER A 119 3.00 0.04 -9.56
C SER A 119 3.58 -0.72 -8.36
N LYS A 120 3.33 -0.26 -7.14
CA LYS A 120 3.65 -0.99 -5.92
C LYS A 120 2.54 -2.00 -5.60
N VAL A 121 2.87 -3.01 -4.81
CA VAL A 121 1.95 -4.07 -4.42
C VAL A 121 2.07 -4.40 -2.92
N VAL A 122 0.99 -4.94 -2.38
CA VAL A 122 0.94 -5.53 -1.03
C VAL A 122 0.39 -6.94 -1.18
N ASP A 123 1.11 -7.90 -0.62
CA ASP A 123 0.77 -9.31 -0.67
C ASP A 123 0.46 -9.82 0.75
N TYR A 124 -0.64 -10.57 0.89
CA TYR A 124 -0.88 -11.43 2.03
C TYR A 124 -0.78 -12.89 1.63
N TRP A 125 -0.11 -13.72 2.43
CA TRP A 125 -0.08 -15.17 2.25
C TRP A 125 -0.77 -15.86 3.41
N TYR A 126 -1.71 -16.75 3.10
CA TYR A 126 -2.27 -17.67 4.08
C TYR A 126 -1.51 -18.99 4.08
N ASN A 127 -1.00 -19.40 5.24
CA ASN A 127 -0.44 -20.73 5.42
C ASN A 127 -1.53 -21.67 5.98
N PRO A 128 -2.04 -22.63 5.18
CA PRO A 128 -3.06 -23.57 5.65
C PRO A 128 -2.57 -24.56 6.71
N GLY A 129 -1.26 -24.82 6.80
CA GLY A 129 -0.69 -25.72 7.79
C GLY A 129 -0.60 -25.11 9.19
N THR A 130 -0.52 -23.79 9.30
CA THR A 130 -0.39 -23.08 10.59
C THR A 130 -1.54 -22.12 10.89
N GLY A 131 -2.39 -21.80 9.90
CA GLY A 131 -3.44 -20.78 10.02
C GLY A 131 -2.91 -19.34 10.06
N VAL A 132 -1.61 -19.13 9.83
CA VAL A 132 -0.96 -17.82 9.95
C VAL A 132 -1.04 -17.05 8.64
N TRP A 133 -1.27 -15.73 8.75
CA TRP A 133 -1.16 -14.79 7.65
C TRP A 133 0.17 -14.06 7.68
N LEU A 134 0.93 -14.16 6.59
CA LEU A 134 2.14 -13.37 6.35
C LEU A 134 1.81 -12.17 5.48
N CYS A 135 2.56 -11.08 5.64
CA CYS A 135 2.43 -9.89 4.80
C CYS A 135 3.77 -9.44 4.26
N GLY A 136 3.76 -8.97 3.02
CA GLY A 136 4.93 -8.44 2.34
C GLY A 136 4.56 -7.35 1.34
N THR A 137 5.49 -6.45 1.08
CA THR A 137 5.28 -5.35 0.15
C THR A 137 6.61 -4.86 -0.45
N ASN A 138 6.55 -4.27 -1.65
CA ASN A 138 7.66 -3.54 -2.27
C ASN A 138 7.55 -2.02 -2.07
N LEU A 139 6.64 -1.57 -1.21
CA LEU A 139 6.59 -0.19 -0.75
C LEU A 139 7.92 0.21 -0.09
N ASP A 140 8.29 1.47 -0.24
CA ASP A 140 9.52 2.00 0.36
C ASP A 140 9.37 2.01 1.89
N THR A 141 10.47 1.81 2.62
CA THR A 141 10.46 1.56 4.07
C THR A 141 9.73 2.65 4.84
N GLU A 142 9.83 3.90 4.38
CA GLU A 142 9.24 5.08 4.98
C GLU A 142 7.72 5.04 4.97
N ILE A 143 7.11 4.34 3.99
CA ILE A 143 5.66 4.31 3.75
C ILE A 143 5.00 2.95 4.07
N LYS A 144 5.79 1.93 4.43
CA LYS A 144 5.25 0.63 4.87
C LYS A 144 4.38 0.80 6.13
N GLN A 145 3.31 0.01 6.21
CA GLN A 145 2.56 -0.12 7.47
C GLN A 145 3.28 -1.05 8.44
N ALA A 146 3.18 -0.75 9.73
CA ALA A 146 3.77 -1.56 10.79
C ALA A 146 3.25 -3.02 10.80
N SER A 147 2.00 -3.22 10.38
CA SER A 147 1.37 -4.54 10.22
C SER A 147 1.95 -5.36 9.06
N CYS A 148 2.77 -4.76 8.20
CA CYS A 148 3.30 -5.38 6.99
C CYS A 148 4.70 -4.88 6.64
N MET A 149 5.68 -5.31 7.43
CA MET A 149 7.09 -4.92 7.21
C MET A 149 7.88 -5.89 6.31
N GLY A 150 7.30 -7.06 5.98
CA GLY A 150 7.96 -8.07 5.15
C GLY A 150 8.23 -7.63 3.71
N SER A 151 9.19 -8.30 3.05
CA SER A 151 9.45 -8.19 1.61
C SER A 151 8.62 -9.19 0.81
N LEU A 152 8.48 -8.97 -0.51
CA LEU A 152 7.72 -9.84 -1.43
C LEU A 152 8.39 -11.19 -1.78
N THR A 153 9.47 -11.56 -1.08
CA THR A 153 10.27 -12.72 -1.45
C THR A 153 9.60 -14.01 -0.99
N ALA A 154 9.14 -14.83 -1.95
CA ALA A 154 8.91 -16.26 -1.76
C ALA A 154 10.25 -16.96 -1.41
N PRO A 155 10.24 -18.16 -0.78
CA PRO A 155 11.48 -18.88 -0.49
C PRO A 155 12.17 -19.24 -1.81
N ALA A 156 13.50 -19.23 -1.80
CA ALA A 156 14.32 -19.82 -2.85
C ALA A 156 14.04 -21.32 -3.01
#